data_AF-A0ABD1W1A4-F1
#
_entry.id   AF-A0ABD1W1A4-F1
#
_cell.length_a   1.000
_cell.length_b   1.000
_cell.length_c   1.000
_cell.angle_alpha   90.00
_cell.angle_beta   90.00
_cell.angle_gamma   90.00
#
_symmetry.space_group_name_H-M   'P 1'
#
loop_
_entity.id
_entity.type
_entity.pdbx_description
1 polymer ?
#
loop_
_entity_poly.entity_id
_entity_poly.type
_entity_poly.pdbx_seq_one_letter_code
_entity_poly.pdbx_strand_id
1 'polypeptide(L)'
;MEQYACIVDLLARGGRVKEAFTFVNQMPVAANNANIWGTLLGACKTYHEVDIGRVVAGHLSKMETIDIGNYVVLSNLYAADARWDGVLEMRKLMKLTNLKKPAGCSWIEVGRRKNVFVAGDYFHPNQNMIYNMLSNLDKQIKDICESP
;
A
#
# COMPACT_ATOMS: atom_id res chain seq x y z
N MET A 1 15.34 -3.21 -24.40
CA MET A 1 14.75 -2.66 -23.16
C MET A 1 14.10 -3.77 -22.31
N GLU A 2 13.32 -4.66 -22.93
CA GLU A 2 12.68 -5.80 -22.27
C GLU A 2 13.65 -6.78 -21.58
N GLN A 3 14.82 -7.05 -22.18
CA GLN A 3 15.84 -7.92 -21.58
C GLN A 3 16.33 -7.42 -20.21
N TYR A 4 16.51 -6.11 -20.05
CA TYR A 4 16.93 -5.52 -18.78
C TYR A 4 15.82 -5.59 -17.73
N ALA A 5 14.57 -5.34 -18.12
CA ALA A 5 13.43 -5.47 -17.23
C ALA A 5 13.28 -6.92 -16.72
N CYS A 6 13.46 -7.92 -17.58
CA CYS A 6 13.48 -9.33 -17.17
C CYS A 6 14.59 -9.65 -16.17
N ILE A 7 15.81 -9.15 -16.38
CA ILE A 7 16.93 -9.40 -15.45
C ILE A 7 16.63 -8.79 -14.09
N VAL A 8 16.14 -7.55 -14.07
CA VAL A 8 15.77 -6.87 -12.82
C VAL A 8 14.64 -7.58 -12.11
N ASP A 9 13.57 -7.97 -12.83
CA ASP A 9 12.45 -8.71 -12.25
C ASP A 9 12.90 -10.06 -11.66
N LEU A 10 13.76 -10.79 -12.37
CA LEU A 10 14.28 -12.08 -11.90
C LEU A 10 15.15 -11.94 -10.64
N LEU A 11 16.06 -10.95 -10.61
CA LEU A 11 16.88 -10.67 -9.43
C LEU A 11 16.02 -10.18 -8.25
N ALA A 12 15.08 -9.28 -8.52
CA ALA A 12 14.19 -8.68 -7.52
C ALA A 12 13.29 -9.74 -6.86
N ARG A 13 12.64 -10.61 -7.66
CA ARG A 13 11.83 -11.73 -7.15
C ARG A 13 12.64 -12.86 -6.54
N GLY A 14 13.93 -12.94 -6.84
CA GLY A 14 14.87 -13.87 -6.21
C GLY A 14 15.41 -13.38 -4.86
N GLY A 15 14.99 -12.21 -4.36
CA GLY A 15 15.51 -11.63 -3.12
C GLY A 15 16.89 -10.98 -3.27
N ARG A 16 17.46 -10.96 -4.47
CA ARG A 16 18.77 -10.35 -4.76
C ARG A 16 18.63 -8.85 -5.01
N VAL A 17 17.98 -8.15 -4.07
CA VAL A 17 17.58 -6.73 -4.23
C VAL A 17 18.78 -5.82 -4.46
N LYS A 18 19.87 -6.03 -3.71
CA LYS A 18 21.13 -5.27 -3.87
C LYS A 18 21.70 -5.40 -5.27
N GLU A 19 21.71 -6.61 -5.81
CA GLU A 19 22.22 -6.88 -7.15
C GLU A 19 21.31 -6.32 -8.23
N ALA A 20 20.00 -6.45 -8.06
CA ALA A 20 19.03 -5.80 -8.95
C ALA A 20 19.26 -4.28 -8.99
N PHE A 21 19.49 -3.65 -7.83
CA PHE A 21 19.76 -2.22 -7.72
C PHE A 21 21.09 -1.82 -8.36
N THR A 22 22.17 -2.57 -8.11
CA THR A 22 23.47 -2.34 -8.77
C THR A 22 23.36 -2.47 -10.28
N PHE A 23 22.66 -3.50 -10.76
CA PHE A 23 22.45 -3.74 -12.18
C PHE A 23 21.74 -2.56 -12.85
N VAL A 24 20.65 -2.05 -12.24
CA VAL A 24 19.92 -0.87 -12.75
C VAL A 24 20.80 0.38 -12.81
N ASN A 25 21.65 0.60 -11.81
CA ASN A 25 22.55 1.76 -11.79
C ASN A 25 23.68 1.67 -12.83
N GLN A 26 24.03 0.47 -13.29
CA GLN A 26 25.06 0.24 -14.31
C GLN A 26 24.51 0.28 -15.74
N MET A 27 23.19 0.43 -15.91
CA MET A 27 22.59 0.42 -17.24
C MET A 27 23.00 1.67 -18.06
N PRO A 28 23.35 1.52 -19.35
CA PRO A 28 23.85 2.62 -20.21
C PRO A 28 22.86 3.75 -20.43
N VAL A 29 21.59 3.49 -20.16
CA VAL A 29 20.54 4.49 -20.04
C VAL A 29 20.01 4.23 -18.65
N ALA A 30 20.25 5.15 -17.70
CA ALA A 30 19.56 5.16 -16.42
C ALA A 30 18.08 5.04 -16.76
N ALA A 31 17.52 3.84 -16.60
CA ALA A 31 16.27 3.54 -17.25
C ALA A 31 15.22 4.42 -16.59
N ASN A 32 14.79 5.48 -17.27
CA ASN A 32 13.59 6.27 -16.95
C ASN A 32 12.33 5.42 -17.18
N ASN A 33 12.39 4.14 -16.83
CA ASN A 33 11.34 3.18 -16.94
C ASN A 33 10.81 2.92 -15.53
N ALA A 34 9.69 3.55 -15.23
CA ALA A 34 8.99 3.44 -13.96
C ALA A 34 8.72 1.99 -13.56
N ASN A 35 8.52 1.07 -14.52
CA ASN A 35 8.24 -0.33 -14.22
C ASN A 35 9.44 -1.05 -13.59
N ILE A 36 10.67 -0.73 -14.02
CA ILE A 36 11.90 -1.32 -13.47
C ILE A 36 12.07 -0.88 -12.01
N TRP A 37 11.92 0.43 -11.76
CA TRP A 37 12.01 0.97 -10.40
C TRP A 37 10.84 0.55 -9.51
N GLY A 38 9.63 0.43 -10.06
CA GLY A 38 8.47 -0.10 -9.35
C GLY A 38 8.64 -1.56 -8.93
N THR A 39 9.24 -2.38 -9.80
CA THR A 39 9.58 -3.78 -9.48
C THR A 39 10.60 -3.86 -8.34
N LEU A 40 11.65 -3.04 -8.41
CA LEU A 40 12.64 -2.89 -7.33
C LEU A 40 12.00 -2.41 -6.02
N LEU A 41 11.09 -1.45 -6.08
CA LEU A 41 10.39 -0.91 -4.90
C LEU A 41 9.53 -1.99 -4.23
N GLY A 42 8.82 -2.79 -5.04
CA GLY A 42 8.07 -3.96 -4.58
C GLY A 42 8.96 -4.97 -3.88
N ALA A 43 10.12 -5.29 -4.45
CA ALA A 43 11.08 -6.20 -3.82
C ALA A 43 11.68 -5.63 -2.52
N CYS A 44 12.00 -4.33 -2.47
CA CYS A 44 12.47 -3.68 -1.25
C CYS A 44 11.45 -3.83 -0.10
N LYS A 45 10.15 -3.72 -0.42
CA LYS A 45 9.08 -3.98 0.55
C LYS A 45 9.04 -5.45 0.98
N THR A 46 9.09 -6.39 0.03
CA THR A 46 8.99 -7.83 0.32
C THR A 46 10.17 -8.36 1.14
N TYR A 47 11.38 -7.90 0.85
CA TYR A 47 12.61 -8.35 1.50
C TYR A 47 13.14 -7.40 2.58
N HIS A 48 12.35 -6.39 2.96
CA HIS A 48 12.69 -5.43 4.01
C HIS A 48 14.00 -4.65 3.78
N GLU A 49 14.35 -4.37 2.52
CA GLU A 49 15.53 -3.60 2.12
C GLU A 49 15.22 -2.09 2.12
N VAL A 50 15.12 -1.51 3.33
CA VAL A 50 14.66 -0.14 3.56
C VAL A 50 15.56 0.92 2.90
N ASP A 51 16.87 0.78 2.98
CA ASP A 51 17.78 1.80 2.46
C ASP A 51 17.76 1.88 0.93
N ILE A 52 17.72 0.73 0.26
CA ILE A 52 17.54 0.68 -1.20
C ILE A 52 16.16 1.20 -1.57
N GLY A 53 15.12 0.78 -0.84
CA GLY A 53 13.75 1.24 -1.07
C GLY A 53 13.62 2.75 -1.05
N ARG A 54 14.36 3.44 -0.17
CA ARG A 54 14.41 4.91 -0.09
C ARG A 54 14.99 5.54 -1.37
N VAL A 55 16.10 5.01 -1.86
CA VAL A 55 16.76 5.55 -3.05
C VAL A 55 15.91 5.30 -4.29
N VAL A 56 15.37 4.08 -4.43
CA VAL A 56 14.45 3.69 -5.50
C VAL A 56 13.22 4.59 -5.52
N ALA A 57 12.64 4.84 -4.35
CA ALA A 57 11.49 5.71 -4.22
C ALA A 57 11.80 7.17 -4.58
N GLY A 58 12.96 7.70 -4.14
CA GLY A 58 13.42 9.03 -4.55
C GLY A 58 13.60 9.17 -6.06
N HIS A 59 14.03 8.10 -6.75
CA HIS A 59 14.09 8.06 -8.21
C HIS A 59 12.70 8.10 -8.85
N LEU A 60 11.78 7.25 -8.40
CA LEU A 60 10.38 7.25 -8.88
C LEU A 60 9.71 8.61 -8.69
N SER A 61 10.03 9.31 -7.59
CA SER A 61 9.51 10.66 -7.34
C SER A 61 9.99 11.68 -8.36
N LYS A 62 11.26 11.64 -8.73
CA LYS A 62 11.83 12.55 -9.74
C LYS A 62 11.33 12.28 -11.15
N MET A 63 10.85 11.07 -11.42
CA MET A 63 10.30 10.69 -12.73
C MET A 63 8.84 11.14 -12.93
N GLU A 64 8.19 11.73 -11.92
CA GLU A 64 6.76 12.08 -11.91
C GLU A 64 5.81 10.89 -12.21
N THR A 65 6.32 9.66 -12.19
CA THR A 65 5.56 8.43 -12.50
C THR A 65 4.90 7.83 -11.25
N ILE A 66 4.68 8.62 -10.21
CA ILE A 66 4.18 8.08 -8.93
C ILE A 66 2.67 7.90 -8.99
N ASP A 67 2.23 6.65 -9.16
CA ASP A 67 0.86 6.25 -8.88
C ASP A 67 0.59 6.10 -7.36
N ILE A 68 -0.68 5.97 -6.99
CA ILE A 68 -1.10 5.81 -5.58
C ILE A 68 -0.41 4.61 -4.91
N GLY A 69 -0.14 3.55 -5.67
CA GLY A 69 0.49 2.33 -5.18
C GLY A 69 1.91 2.58 -4.68
N ASN A 70 2.70 3.33 -5.44
CA ASN A 70 4.09 3.66 -5.09
C ASN A 70 4.17 4.57 -3.84
N TYR A 71 3.26 5.54 -3.69
CA TYR A 71 3.15 6.34 -2.47
C TYR A 71 2.85 5.50 -1.23
N VAL A 72 1.95 4.53 -1.35
CA VAL A 72 1.60 3.62 -0.25
C VAL A 72 2.80 2.74 0.11
N VAL A 73 3.52 2.21 -0.88
CA VAL A 73 4.71 1.39 -0.61
C VAL A 73 5.79 2.21 0.09
N LEU A 74 6.03 3.44 -0.36
CA LEU A 74 7.01 4.34 0.26
C LEU A 74 6.61 4.74 1.70
N SER A 75 5.33 5.08 1.92
CA SER A 75 4.81 5.37 3.25
C SER A 75 4.97 4.17 4.20
N ASN A 76 4.70 2.96 3.72
CA ASN A 76 4.90 1.73 4.51
C ASN A 76 6.38 1.47 4.81
N LEU A 77 7.27 1.76 3.87
CA LEU A 77 8.71 1.59 4.06
C LEU A 77 9.24 2.55 5.14
N TYR A 78 8.76 3.80 5.16
CA TYR A 78 9.05 4.74 6.25
C TYR A 78 8.47 4.28 7.59
N ALA A 79 7.26 3.73 7.59
CA ALA A 79 6.64 3.20 8.82
C ALA A 79 7.40 2.00 9.39
N ALA A 80 7.90 1.09 8.55
CA ALA A 80 8.71 -0.05 8.97
C ALA A 80 10.02 0.35 9.66
N ASP A 81 10.51 1.55 9.38
CA ASP A 81 11.74 2.15 9.92
C ASP A 81 11.44 3.20 11.02
N ALA A 82 10.21 3.23 11.55
CA ALA A 82 9.74 4.20 12.55
C ALA A 82 9.93 5.69 12.18
N ARG A 83 10.07 6.01 10.89
CA ARG A 83 10.22 7.38 10.38
C ARG A 83 8.87 8.02 10.07
N TRP A 84 8.22 8.50 11.12
CA TRP A 84 6.88 9.08 11.05
C TRP A 84 6.82 10.40 10.27
N ASP A 85 7.92 11.14 10.21
CA ASP A 85 8.11 12.33 9.37
C ASP A 85 7.91 11.98 7.88
N GLY A 86 8.59 10.97 7.37
CA GLY A 86 8.43 10.50 5.99
C GLY A 86 7.03 9.95 5.72
N VAL A 87 6.42 9.27 6.68
CA VAL A 87 5.00 8.83 6.58
C VAL A 87 4.07 10.02 6.42
N LEU A 88 4.27 11.08 7.21
CA LEU A 88 3.46 12.29 7.17
C LEU A 88 3.64 13.06 5.86
N GLU A 89 4.87 13.18 5.36
CA GLU A 89 5.16 13.78 4.06
C GLU A 89 4.43 13.05 2.93
N MET A 90 4.49 11.72 2.90
CA MET A 90 3.78 10.94 1.88
C MET A 90 2.26 11.11 1.97
N ARG A 91 1.70 11.13 3.18
CA ARG A 91 0.27 11.40 3.38
C ARG A 91 -0.13 12.80 2.92
N LYS A 92 0.72 13.82 3.15
CA LYS A 92 0.49 15.19 2.66
C LYS A 92 0.51 15.23 1.14
N LEU A 93 1.50 14.57 0.53
CA LEU A 93 1.65 14.55 -0.93
C LEU A 93 0.48 13.83 -1.60
N MET A 94 0.02 12.69 -1.06
CA MET A 94 -1.19 12.00 -1.53
C MET A 94 -2.46 12.86 -1.43
N LYS A 95 -2.58 13.70 -0.39
CA LYS A 95 -3.70 14.66 -0.26
C LYS A 95 -3.62 15.77 -1.30
N LEU A 96 -2.42 16.32 -1.54
CA LEU A 96 -2.18 17.40 -2.51
C LEU A 96 -2.43 16.96 -3.95
N THR A 97 -2.08 15.71 -4.29
CA THR A 97 -2.23 15.16 -5.65
C THR A 97 -3.62 14.56 -5.92
N ASN A 98 -4.60 14.73 -5.01
CA ASN A 98 -5.92 14.08 -5.05
C ASN A 98 -5.87 12.54 -5.21
N LEU A 99 -4.71 11.94 -4.93
CA LEU A 99 -4.48 10.50 -4.97
C LEU A 99 -5.09 9.85 -3.73
N LYS A 100 -6.40 9.62 -3.77
CA LYS A 100 -7.12 8.88 -2.74
C LYS A 100 -7.02 7.38 -3.05
N LYS A 101 -6.41 6.62 -2.14
CA LYS A 101 -6.64 5.17 -2.12
C LYS A 101 -8.16 4.96 -1.99
N PRO A 102 -8.81 4.22 -2.90
CA PRO A 102 -10.21 3.92 -2.76
C PRO A 102 -10.43 3.26 -1.39
N ALA A 103 -11.43 3.74 -0.66
CA ALA A 103 -11.78 3.16 0.61
C ALA A 103 -12.10 1.67 0.39
N GLY A 104 -11.69 0.83 1.33
CA GLY A 104 -12.10 -0.57 1.31
C GLY A 104 -13.62 -0.64 1.38
N CYS A 105 -14.23 -1.44 0.51
CA CYS A 105 -15.66 -1.65 0.54
C CYS A 105 -15.96 -3.15 0.59
N SER A 106 -16.95 -3.51 1.39
CA SER A 106 -17.58 -4.83 1.38
C SER A 106 -19.06 -4.66 1.07
N TRP A 107 -19.72 -5.74 0.68
CA TRP A 107 -21.16 -5.72 0.48
C TRP A 107 -21.75 -7.09 0.70
N ILE A 108 -23.03 -7.09 1.04
CA ILE A 108 -23.88 -8.29 1.08
C ILE A 108 -25.11 -8.08 0.22
N GLU A 109 -25.73 -9.17 -0.21
CA GLU A 109 -27.00 -9.13 -0.94
C GLU A 109 -28.12 -9.67 -0.06
N VAL A 110 -29.16 -8.87 0.14
CA VAL A 110 -30.35 -9.25 0.91
C VAL A 110 -31.58 -8.85 0.10
N GLY A 111 -32.44 -9.81 -0.22
CA GLY A 111 -33.66 -9.54 -1.00
C GLY A 111 -33.40 -8.88 -2.35
N ARG A 112 -32.35 -9.33 -3.07
CA ARG A 112 -31.89 -8.75 -4.36
C ARG A 112 -31.43 -7.29 -4.28
N ARG A 113 -31.14 -6.78 -3.08
CA ARG A 113 -30.58 -5.45 -2.87
C ARG A 113 -29.16 -5.57 -2.33
N LYS A 114 -28.24 -4.84 -2.97
CA LYS A 114 -26.85 -4.72 -2.52
C LYS A 114 -26.78 -3.75 -1.34
N ASN A 115 -26.31 -4.23 -0.20
CA ASN A 115 -26.05 -3.42 0.98
C ASN A 115 -24.53 -3.23 1.05
N VAL A 116 -24.07 -2.01 0.79
CA VAL A 116 -22.64 -1.67 0.69
C VAL A 116 -22.18 -1.04 1.99
N PHE A 117 -21.00 -1.45 2.44
CA PHE A 117 -20.32 -0.92 3.62
C PHE A 117 -18.96 -0.38 3.17
N VAL A 118 -18.71 0.91 3.38
CA VAL A 118 -17.43 1.52 3.01
C VAL A 118 -16.65 1.83 4.29
N ALA A 119 -15.37 1.48 4.32
CA ALA A 119 -14.53 1.69 5.48
C ALA A 119 -14.51 3.19 5.87
N GLY A 120 -14.90 3.48 7.11
CA GLY A 120 -14.95 4.84 7.65
C GLY A 120 -16.17 5.66 7.23
N ASP A 121 -17.13 5.06 6.54
CA ASP A 121 -18.40 5.70 6.21
C ASP A 121 -19.54 5.29 7.16
N TYR A 122 -20.63 6.04 7.05
CA TYR A 122 -21.84 5.87 7.85
C TYR A 122 -23.09 6.07 6.97
N PHE A 123 -22.97 5.87 5.65
CA PHE A 123 -24.06 6.21 4.71
C PHE A 123 -25.12 5.11 4.56
N HIS A 124 -24.94 3.98 5.23
CA HIS A 124 -25.90 2.87 5.11
C HIS A 124 -27.29 3.30 5.63
N PRO A 125 -28.38 3.15 4.85
CA PRO A 125 -29.71 3.61 5.26
C PRO A 125 -30.18 3.06 6.61
N ASN A 126 -29.76 1.84 6.92
CA ASN A 126 -30.07 1.14 8.18
C ASN A 126 -28.94 1.22 9.23
N GLN A 127 -28.03 2.20 9.13
CA GLN A 127 -26.85 2.32 10.00
C GLN A 127 -27.20 2.16 11.48
N ASN A 128 -28.18 2.91 11.98
CA ASN A 128 -28.56 2.88 13.40
C ASN A 128 -28.92 1.46 13.87
N MET A 129 -29.69 0.71 13.09
CA MET A 129 -30.06 -0.66 13.43
C MET A 129 -28.84 -1.59 13.46
N ILE A 130 -27.94 -1.45 12.47
CA ILE A 130 -26.74 -2.29 12.36
C ILE A 130 -25.82 -2.06 13.56
N TYR A 131 -25.51 -0.80 13.89
CA TYR A 131 -24.64 -0.49 15.03
C TYR A 131 -25.28 -0.81 16.38
N ASN A 132 -26.60 -0.65 16.53
CA ASN A 132 -27.31 -1.11 17.73
C ASN A 132 -27.23 -2.63 17.90
N MET A 133 -27.39 -3.39 16.80
CA MET A 133 -27.25 -4.85 16.83
C MET A 133 -25.82 -5.26 17.18
N LEU A 134 -24.81 -4.64 16.55
CA LEU A 134 -23.40 -4.88 16.87
C LEU A 134 -23.09 -4.59 18.35
N SER A 135 -23.63 -3.50 18.90
CA SER A 135 -23.46 -3.16 20.31
C SER A 135 -24.09 -4.19 21.25
N ASN A 136 -25.28 -4.71 20.91
CA ASN A 136 -25.91 -5.77 21.69
C ASN A 136 -25.13 -7.09 21.62
N LEU A 137 -24.61 -7.46 20.45
CA LEU A 137 -23.79 -8.65 20.29
C LEU A 137 -22.47 -8.54 21.08
N ASP A 138 -21.82 -7.38 21.06
CA ASP A 138 -20.59 -7.13 21.83
C ASP A 138 -20.83 -7.31 23.34
N LYS A 139 -21.97 -6.83 23.85
CA LYS A 139 -22.38 -7.06 25.26
C LYS A 139 -22.58 -8.54 25.57
N GLN A 140 -23.34 -9.25 24.73
CA GLN A 140 -23.58 -10.69 24.93
C GLN A 140 -22.29 -11.51 24.93
N ILE A 141 -21.34 -11.18 24.04
CA ILE A 141 -20.05 -11.86 23.99
C ILE A 141 -19.25 -11.63 25.28
N LYS A 142 -19.26 -10.40 25.82
CA LYS A 142 -18.60 -10.09 27.10
C LYS A 142 -19.22 -10.85 28.26
N ASP A 143 -20.55 -10.87 28.34
CA ASP A 143 -21.28 -11.58 29.39
C ASP A 143 -20.99 -13.10 29.37
N ILE A 144 -20.83 -13.70 28.17
CA ILE A 144 -20.45 -15.10 28.02
C ILE A 144 -19.00 -15.35 28.46
N CYS A 145 -18.07 -14.45 28.13
CA CYS A 145 -16.66 -14.58 28.52
C CYS A 145 -16.41 -14.31 30.01
N GLU A 146 -17.30 -13.59 30.69
CA GLU A 146 -17.22 -13.27 32.13
C GLU A 146 -18.06 -14.23 33.00
N SER A 147 -18.73 -15.21 32.39
CA SER A 147 -19.44 -16.27 33.11
C SER A 147 -18.43 -17.32 33.65
N PRO A 148 -18.42 -17.64 34.96
CA PRO A 148 -17.44 -18.52 35.60
C PRO A 148 -17.53 -19.99 35.18
#